data_AF-A0A3M7MNS1-F1
#
_entry.id   AF-A0A3M7MNS1-F1
#
_cell.length_a   1.000
_cell.length_b   1.000
_cell.length_c   1.000
_cell.angle_alpha   90.00
_cell.angle_beta   90.00
_cell.angle_gamma   90.00
#
_symmetry.space_group_name_H-M   'P 1'
#
loop_
_entity.id
_entity.type
_entity.pdbx_description
1 polymer ?
#
loop_
_entity_poly.entity_id
_entity_poly.type
_entity_poly.pdbx_seq_one_letter_code
_entity_poly.pdbx_strand_id
1 'polypeptide(L)'
;MPLNTLRLNHRPSTHPNDRIVFIKPLPRPAHRQHEYNLADTFLRAIAAQCLPIMKSHWLSVTTLEEFGPNSEFMGRNFNSGECIQLVLQTKKTTKDRHDTHADAAAAPTWLPFEVVQMVMMHELAHNVHMNHAKAFWDTRNVFAAELKALWARGYTGDGFWSGGRALEDLNTIIQADGRRGLVRSDELADLPLCGED
;
A
#
# COMPACT_ATOMS: atom_id res chain seq x y z
N MET A 1 -17.16 10.23 -0.12
CA MET A 1 -18.29 9.75 -0.97
C MET A 1 -18.78 8.40 -0.43
N PRO A 2 -20.10 8.14 -0.36
CA PRO A 2 -20.59 6.83 0.06
C PRO A 2 -20.24 5.75 -0.98
N LEU A 3 -19.97 4.53 -0.51
CA LEU A 3 -19.76 3.37 -1.38
C LEU A 3 -21.09 2.99 -2.02
N ASN A 4 -21.26 3.27 -3.32
CA ASN A 4 -22.43 2.83 -4.08
C ASN A 4 -22.33 1.38 -4.58
N THR A 5 -21.23 0.70 -4.25
CA THR A 5 -20.95 -0.68 -4.64
C THR A 5 -21.06 -1.59 -3.42
N LEU A 6 -21.94 -2.58 -3.48
CA LEU A 6 -22.15 -3.55 -2.40
C LEU A 6 -21.37 -4.84 -2.65
N ARG A 7 -20.61 -5.27 -1.65
CA ARG A 7 -19.99 -6.60 -1.65
C ARG A 7 -20.98 -7.64 -1.11
N LEU A 8 -21.38 -8.57 -1.97
CA LEU A 8 -22.23 -9.70 -1.59
C LEU A 8 -21.39 -10.82 -0.94
N ASN A 9 -22.01 -11.60 -0.04
CA ASN A 9 -21.39 -12.72 0.69
C ASN A 9 -20.14 -12.35 1.52
N HIS A 10 -20.09 -11.09 1.97
CA HIS A 10 -19.04 -10.57 2.83
C HIS A 10 -19.12 -11.19 4.24
N ARG A 11 -18.00 -11.70 4.75
CA ARG A 11 -17.83 -12.05 6.17
C ARG A 11 -17.11 -10.89 6.87
N PRO A 12 -17.81 -10.06 7.68
CA PRO A 12 -17.21 -8.87 8.29
C PRO A 12 -15.97 -9.16 9.13
N SER A 13 -15.89 -10.35 9.72
CA SER A 13 -14.76 -10.77 10.56
C SER A 13 -13.44 -10.96 9.81
N THR A 14 -13.44 -10.99 8.47
CA THR A 14 -12.22 -11.24 7.66
C THR A 14 -11.77 -10.04 6.83
N HIS A 15 -12.57 -8.97 6.76
CA HIS A 15 -12.23 -7.79 5.98
C HIS A 15 -11.58 -6.71 6.83
N PRO A 16 -10.40 -6.19 6.44
CA PRO A 16 -9.63 -5.27 7.27
C PRO A 16 -10.23 -3.86 7.38
N ASN A 17 -10.99 -3.43 6.38
CA ASN A 17 -11.41 -2.03 6.25
C ASN A 17 -12.76 -1.94 5.52
N ASP A 18 -13.79 -1.41 6.18
CA ASP A 18 -15.14 -1.26 5.62
C ASP A 18 -15.25 -0.13 4.58
N ARG A 19 -14.22 0.70 4.43
CA ARG A 19 -14.10 1.75 3.42
C ARG A 19 -13.44 1.29 2.13
N ILE A 20 -12.97 0.04 2.05
CA ILE A 20 -12.42 -0.56 0.83
C ILE A 20 -13.31 -1.74 0.44
N VAL A 21 -13.90 -1.77 -0.76
CA VAL A 21 -14.84 -2.85 -1.13
C VAL A 21 -14.09 -4.12 -1.52
N PHE A 22 -13.08 -3.99 -2.37
CA PHE A 22 -12.31 -5.10 -2.93
C PHE A 22 -10.80 -4.87 -2.74
N ILE A 23 -10.10 -5.95 -2.43
CA ILE A 23 -8.63 -6.00 -2.35
C ILE A 23 -8.19 -7.11 -3.31
N LYS A 24 -7.33 -6.79 -4.28
CA LYS A 24 -6.95 -7.71 -5.35
C LYS A 24 -5.43 -7.73 -5.60
N PRO A 25 -4.73 -8.76 -5.12
CA PRO A 25 -3.36 -9.04 -5.55
C PRO A 25 -3.30 -9.42 -7.02
N LEU A 26 -2.13 -9.30 -7.64
CA LEU A 26 -1.90 -9.76 -9.00
C LEU A 26 -2.00 -11.29 -9.08
N PRO A 27 -2.77 -11.85 -10.01
CA PRO A 27 -2.79 -13.29 -10.24
C PRO A 27 -1.38 -13.83 -10.49
N ARG A 28 -1.02 -14.91 -9.80
CA ARG A 28 0.25 -15.62 -9.98
C ARG A 28 -0.03 -17.07 -10.41
N PRO A 29 0.88 -17.71 -11.16
CA PRO A 29 0.76 -19.14 -11.46
C PRO A 29 0.89 -19.97 -10.16
N ALA A 30 0.38 -21.20 -10.17
CA ALA A 30 0.32 -22.05 -8.97
C ALA A 30 1.66 -22.23 -8.24
N HIS A 31 2.78 -22.30 -8.96
CA HIS A 31 4.11 -22.42 -8.36
C HIS A 31 4.58 -21.14 -7.62
N ARG A 32 3.92 -20.00 -7.84
CA ARG A 32 4.15 -18.72 -7.16
C ARG A 32 2.98 -18.31 -6.25
N GLN A 33 2.18 -19.27 -5.79
CA GLN A 33 1.05 -19.01 -4.91
C GLN A 33 1.47 -18.36 -3.58
N HIS A 34 2.67 -18.65 -3.08
CA HIS A 34 3.20 -18.02 -1.88
C HIS A 34 3.36 -16.50 -2.05
N GLU A 35 3.81 -16.03 -3.22
CA GLU A 35 3.92 -14.58 -3.51
C GLU A 35 2.55 -13.92 -3.60
N TYR A 36 1.54 -14.61 -4.15
CA TYR A 36 0.16 -14.13 -4.16
C TYR A 36 -0.38 -13.94 -2.74
N ASN A 37 -0.19 -14.95 -1.88
CA ASN A 37 -0.65 -14.89 -0.49
C ASN A 37 0.06 -13.77 0.29
N LEU A 38 1.33 -13.53 -0.03
CA LEU A 38 2.12 -12.44 0.55
C LEU A 38 1.58 -11.07 0.13
N ALA A 39 1.31 -10.86 -1.17
CA ALA A 39 0.70 -9.64 -1.67
C ALA A 39 -0.71 -9.40 -1.08
N ASP A 40 -1.54 -10.45 -0.96
CA ASP A 40 -2.85 -10.37 -0.30
C ASP A 40 -2.72 -9.89 1.16
N THR A 41 -1.79 -10.49 1.90
CA THR A 41 -1.53 -10.09 3.29
C THR A 41 -1.03 -8.65 3.37
N PHE A 42 -0.11 -8.26 2.48
CA PHE A 42 0.44 -6.92 2.40
C PHE A 42 -0.65 -5.87 2.16
N LEU A 43 -1.47 -6.04 1.12
CA LEU A 43 -2.55 -5.10 0.79
C LEU A 43 -3.60 -5.02 1.90
N ARG A 44 -3.94 -6.16 2.52
CA ARG A 44 -4.90 -6.19 3.63
C ARG A 44 -4.35 -5.51 4.89
N ALA A 45 -3.07 -5.66 5.18
CA ALA A 45 -2.42 -4.97 6.28
C ALA A 45 -2.42 -3.44 6.05
N ILE A 46 -2.13 -2.99 4.82
CA ILE A 46 -2.27 -1.56 4.44
C ILE A 46 -3.72 -1.11 4.68
N ALA A 47 -4.68 -1.85 4.14
CA ALA A 47 -6.10 -1.53 4.27
C ALA A 47 -6.51 -1.39 5.75
N ALA A 48 -6.10 -2.33 6.61
CA ALA A 48 -6.42 -2.34 8.04
C ALA A 48 -5.90 -1.09 8.75
N GLN A 49 -4.67 -0.69 8.43
CA GLN A 49 -4.03 0.48 9.05
C GLN A 49 -4.58 1.81 8.53
N CYS A 50 -5.14 1.83 7.31
CA CYS A 50 -5.77 3.03 6.75
C CYS A 50 -7.17 3.31 7.32
N LEU A 51 -7.81 2.34 7.98
CA LEU A 51 -9.20 2.43 8.42
C LEU A 51 -9.53 3.68 9.26
N PRO A 52 -8.73 4.06 10.28
CA PRO A 52 -9.04 5.25 11.10
C PRO A 52 -8.98 6.55 10.28
N ILE A 53 -7.98 6.68 9.40
CA ILE A 53 -7.78 7.84 8.53
C ILE A 53 -8.95 7.95 7.54
N MET A 54 -9.29 6.86 6.87
CA MET A 54 -10.41 6.84 5.91
C MET A 54 -11.76 7.16 6.58
N LYS A 55 -11.99 6.71 7.81
CA LYS A 55 -13.18 7.06 8.60
C LYS A 55 -13.21 8.55 8.97
N SER A 56 -12.10 9.09 9.46
CA SER A 56 -11.97 10.49 9.87
C SER A 56 -12.24 11.45 8.70
N HIS A 57 -11.74 11.10 7.51
CA HIS A 57 -11.77 11.95 6.32
C HIS A 57 -12.85 11.55 5.30
N TRP A 58 -13.78 10.66 5.66
CA TRP A 58 -14.90 10.23 4.82
C TRP A 58 -14.50 9.67 3.45
N LEU A 59 -13.33 9.04 3.41
CA LEU A 59 -12.75 8.44 2.22
C LEU A 59 -13.28 7.03 2.04
N SER A 60 -13.47 6.65 0.78
CA SER A 60 -13.85 5.32 0.39
C SER A 60 -13.11 4.95 -0.89
N VAL A 61 -12.80 3.66 -1.06
CA VAL A 61 -12.16 3.11 -2.25
C VAL A 61 -12.95 1.90 -2.72
N THR A 62 -13.28 1.81 -4.01
CA THR A 62 -13.96 0.63 -4.53
C THR A 62 -12.98 -0.52 -4.62
N THR A 63 -11.83 -0.33 -5.27
CA THR A 63 -10.82 -1.39 -5.38
C THR A 63 -9.42 -0.93 -5.02
N LEU A 64 -8.74 -1.70 -4.17
CA LEU A 64 -7.30 -1.63 -3.92
C LEU A 64 -6.59 -2.80 -4.61
N GLU A 65 -5.70 -2.54 -5.56
CA GLU A 65 -5.05 -3.56 -6.38
C GLU A 65 -3.51 -3.49 -6.31
N GLU A 66 -2.85 -4.64 -6.44
CA GLU A 66 -1.41 -4.69 -6.73
C GLU A 66 -1.19 -4.32 -8.21
N PHE A 67 -0.22 -3.45 -8.49
CA PHE A 67 0.36 -3.24 -9.82
C PHE A 67 1.71 -3.94 -9.94
N GLY A 68 2.08 -4.31 -11.16
CA GLY A 68 3.36 -4.98 -11.42
C GLY A 68 4.55 -4.09 -11.07
N PRO A 69 5.75 -4.66 -10.85
CA PRO A 69 6.95 -3.88 -10.58
C PRO A 69 7.14 -2.78 -11.62
N ASN A 70 7.13 -1.52 -11.17
CA ASN A 70 7.23 -0.36 -12.04
C ASN A 70 8.30 0.62 -11.57
N SER A 71 8.89 1.35 -12.51
CA SER A 71 9.92 2.37 -12.27
C SER A 71 9.42 3.80 -12.43
N GLU A 72 8.26 3.98 -13.06
CA GLU A 72 7.72 5.31 -13.40
C GLU A 72 6.79 5.83 -12.31
N PHE A 73 6.19 4.93 -11.54
CA PHE A 73 5.29 5.26 -10.43
C PHE A 73 5.26 4.13 -9.41
N MET A 74 4.88 4.47 -8.17
CA MET A 74 4.67 3.50 -7.08
C MET A 74 3.20 3.33 -6.72
N GLY A 75 2.35 4.29 -7.08
CA GLY A 75 0.90 4.26 -6.87
C GLY A 75 0.16 5.03 -7.96
N ARG A 76 -1.13 4.73 -8.10
CA ARG A 76 -2.07 5.49 -8.93
C ARG A 76 -3.46 5.48 -8.32
N ASN A 77 -4.21 6.55 -8.55
CA ASN A 77 -5.60 6.66 -8.16
C ASN A 77 -6.47 7.05 -9.36
N PHE A 78 -7.38 6.16 -9.74
CA PHE A 78 -8.35 6.41 -10.79
C PHE A 78 -9.69 6.87 -10.19
N ASN A 79 -10.22 7.94 -10.76
CA ASN A 79 -11.57 8.47 -10.48
C ASN A 79 -11.85 8.68 -8.98
N SER A 80 -10.89 9.29 -8.25
CA SER A 80 -11.03 9.64 -6.82
C SER A 80 -11.43 8.45 -5.93
N GLY A 81 -10.75 7.32 -6.11
CA GLY A 81 -10.91 6.12 -5.29
C GLY A 81 -11.75 5.03 -5.95
N GLU A 82 -12.07 5.11 -7.24
CA GLU A 82 -12.64 3.95 -7.93
C GLU A 82 -11.64 2.79 -7.94
N CYS A 83 -10.40 3.08 -8.30
CA CYS A 83 -9.32 2.10 -8.24
C CYS A 83 -8.03 2.77 -7.76
N ILE A 84 -7.48 2.27 -6.66
CA ILE A 84 -6.12 2.59 -6.24
C ILE A 84 -5.24 1.39 -6.53
N GLN A 85 -4.13 1.62 -7.22
CA GLN A 85 -3.14 0.61 -7.53
C GLN A 85 -1.83 0.92 -6.80
N LEU A 86 -1.22 -0.11 -6.20
CA LEU A 86 0.05 0.01 -5.47
C LEU A 86 1.08 -0.95 -6.04
N VAL A 87 2.29 -0.46 -6.28
CA VAL A 87 3.46 -1.28 -6.57
C VAL A 87 3.99 -1.81 -5.25
N LEU A 88 4.13 -3.13 -5.13
CA LEU A 88 4.61 -3.78 -3.91
C LEU A 88 6.07 -4.27 -4.01
N GLN A 89 6.63 -4.25 -5.22
CA GLN A 89 7.93 -4.84 -5.52
C GLN A 89 8.75 -3.93 -6.43
N THR A 90 10.07 -3.87 -6.19
CA THR A 90 11.01 -3.11 -7.01
C THR A 90 11.10 -3.68 -8.42
N LYS A 91 11.12 -2.82 -9.44
CA LYS A 91 11.53 -3.20 -10.79
C LYS A 91 13.06 -3.27 -10.82
N LYS A 92 13.66 -4.45 -11.00
CA LYS A 92 15.12 -4.54 -11.16
C LYS A 92 15.54 -3.95 -12.50
N THR A 93 16.40 -2.93 -12.47
CA THR A 93 17.02 -2.38 -13.67
C THR A 93 18.40 -2.99 -13.87
N THR A 94 18.83 -3.11 -15.12
CA THR A 94 20.18 -3.59 -15.45
C THR A 94 21.29 -2.61 -15.03
N LYS A 95 20.94 -1.39 -14.60
CA LYS A 95 21.87 -0.32 -14.20
C LYS A 95 22.41 -0.46 -12.78
N ASP A 96 21.73 -1.22 -11.91
CA ASP A 96 22.20 -1.50 -10.54
C ASP A 96 23.32 -2.56 -10.49
N ARG A 97 23.84 -2.96 -11.67
CA ARG A 97 24.91 -3.95 -11.84
C ARG A 97 26.26 -3.27 -11.94
N HIS A 98 26.84 -2.88 -10.80
CA HIS A 98 28.28 -2.62 -10.73
C HIS A 98 29.10 -3.86 -10.34
N ASP A 99 28.45 -4.98 -10.01
CA ASP A 99 29.11 -6.25 -9.69
C ASP A 99 28.90 -7.28 -10.80
N THR A 100 29.98 -7.53 -11.55
CA THR A 100 30.06 -8.43 -12.70
C THR A 100 30.24 -9.90 -12.29
N HIS A 101 29.42 -10.43 -11.38
CA HIS A 101 29.41 -11.88 -11.05
C HIS A 101 28.06 -12.31 -10.46
N ALA A 102 27.00 -12.38 -11.26
CA ALA A 102 25.80 -13.14 -10.88
C ALA A 102 24.95 -13.50 -12.11
N ASP A 103 24.95 -14.79 -12.41
CA ASP A 103 24.07 -15.45 -13.35
C ASP A 103 22.59 -15.28 -12.98
N ALA A 104 21.70 -15.27 -13.99
CA ALA A 104 20.26 -15.51 -13.93
C ALA A 104 19.38 -14.69 -12.95
N ALA A 105 18.47 -13.88 -13.53
CA ALA A 105 17.10 -13.63 -13.03
C ALA A 105 16.88 -13.59 -11.50
N ALA A 106 17.59 -12.74 -10.76
CA ALA A 106 17.33 -12.57 -9.34
C ALA A 106 15.91 -12.01 -9.12
N ALA A 107 15.08 -12.68 -8.31
CA ALA A 107 13.68 -12.34 -8.05
C ALA A 107 13.49 -10.86 -7.60
N PRO A 108 12.35 -10.21 -7.94
CA PRO A 108 12.05 -8.85 -7.48
C PRO A 108 11.94 -8.79 -5.95
N THR A 109 12.41 -7.69 -5.37
CA THR A 109 12.40 -7.47 -3.91
C THR A 109 11.14 -6.70 -3.51
N TRP A 110 10.55 -7.06 -2.37
CA TRP A 110 9.40 -6.34 -1.81
C TRP A 110 9.83 -4.95 -1.34
N LEU A 111 8.96 -3.96 -1.56
CA LEU A 111 9.17 -2.62 -1.03
C LEU A 111 8.93 -2.62 0.48
N PRO A 112 9.64 -1.76 1.24
CA PRO A 112 9.39 -1.60 2.67
C PRO A 112 7.92 -1.25 2.92
N PHE A 113 7.31 -1.87 3.93
CA PHE A 113 5.89 -1.73 4.20
C PHE A 113 5.48 -0.27 4.42
N GLU A 114 6.27 0.47 5.20
CA GLU A 114 6.06 1.89 5.52
C GLU A 114 6.11 2.79 4.28
N VAL A 115 6.94 2.44 3.30
CA VAL A 115 7.01 3.17 2.02
C VAL A 115 5.68 3.04 1.28
N VAL A 116 5.19 1.80 1.13
CA VAL A 116 3.92 1.55 0.42
C VAL A 116 2.73 2.17 1.16
N GLN A 117 2.74 2.18 2.50
CA GLN A 117 1.72 2.89 3.26
C GLN A 117 1.73 4.39 3.00
N MET A 118 2.90 5.00 2.86
CA MET A 118 3.03 6.41 2.53
C MET A 118 2.60 6.75 1.10
N VAL A 119 2.85 5.82 0.16
CA VAL A 119 2.26 5.88 -1.19
C VAL A 119 0.73 5.82 -1.08
N MET A 120 0.16 4.91 -0.28
CA MET A 120 -1.29 4.85 -0.07
C MET A 120 -1.85 6.18 0.48
N MET A 121 -1.14 6.89 1.36
CA MET A 121 -1.58 8.21 1.84
C MET A 121 -1.57 9.27 0.74
N HIS A 122 -0.59 9.20 -0.17
CA HIS A 122 -0.55 10.03 -1.38
C HIS A 122 -1.77 9.75 -2.26
N GLU A 123 -2.03 8.48 -2.58
CA GLU A 123 -3.17 8.10 -3.41
C GLU A 123 -4.50 8.49 -2.76
N LEU A 124 -4.67 8.31 -1.44
CA LEU A 124 -5.88 8.76 -0.76
C LEU A 124 -6.10 10.29 -0.83
N ALA A 125 -5.04 11.10 -0.91
CA ALA A 125 -5.20 12.55 -1.10
C ALA A 125 -5.77 12.87 -2.50
N HIS A 126 -5.53 12.04 -3.51
CA HIS A 126 -6.18 12.16 -4.82
C HIS A 126 -7.70 11.89 -4.80
N ASN A 127 -8.25 11.32 -3.73
CA ASN A 127 -9.71 11.29 -3.55
C ASN A 127 -10.31 12.69 -3.33
N VAL A 128 -9.50 13.67 -2.96
CA VAL A 128 -9.93 15.04 -2.61
C VAL A 128 -9.39 16.07 -3.59
N HIS A 129 -8.12 15.93 -3.99
CA HIS A 129 -7.44 16.87 -4.87
C HIS A 129 -6.66 16.14 -5.97
N MET A 130 -7.05 16.34 -7.23
CA MET A 130 -6.38 15.65 -8.34
C MET A 130 -4.98 16.19 -8.62
N ASN A 131 -4.81 17.51 -8.63
CA ASN A 131 -3.54 18.12 -9.00
C ASN A 131 -2.63 18.25 -7.77
N HIS A 132 -1.31 18.01 -7.93
CA HIS A 132 -0.27 18.19 -6.88
C HIS A 132 0.00 19.66 -6.50
N ALA A 133 -1.05 20.46 -6.39
CA ALA A 133 -1.01 21.83 -5.89
C ALA A 133 -0.92 21.85 -4.36
N LYS A 134 -0.78 23.05 -3.78
CA LYS A 134 -0.66 23.23 -2.33
C LYS A 134 -1.73 22.48 -1.52
N ALA A 135 -3.00 22.51 -1.96
CA ALA A 135 -4.11 21.85 -1.27
C ALA A 135 -3.95 20.31 -1.21
N PHE A 136 -3.42 19.70 -2.27
CA PHE A 136 -3.08 18.28 -2.27
C PHE A 136 -2.02 17.99 -1.22
N TRP A 137 -0.92 18.74 -1.19
CA TRP A 137 0.17 18.53 -0.25
C TRP A 137 -0.26 18.77 1.20
N ASP A 138 -1.09 19.78 1.46
CA ASP A 138 -1.68 20.03 2.77
C ASP A 138 -2.48 18.80 3.24
N THR A 139 -3.34 18.26 2.37
CA THR A 139 -4.17 17.07 2.66
C THR A 139 -3.33 15.81 2.88
N ARG A 140 -2.40 15.52 1.95
CA ARG A 140 -1.49 14.37 2.05
C ARG A 140 -0.66 14.42 3.33
N ASN A 141 -0.20 15.60 3.75
CA ASN A 141 0.62 15.75 4.95
C ASN A 141 -0.19 15.49 6.23
N VAL A 142 -1.47 15.86 6.26
CA VAL A 142 -2.38 15.47 7.34
C VAL A 142 -2.49 13.96 7.43
N PHE A 143 -2.75 13.27 6.31
CA PHE A 143 -2.86 11.81 6.30
C PHE A 143 -1.56 11.12 6.71
N ALA A 144 -0.42 11.60 6.22
CA ALA A 144 0.90 11.09 6.59
C ALA A 144 1.21 11.28 8.08
N ALA A 145 0.81 12.41 8.69
CA ALA A 145 1.00 12.65 10.11
C ALA A 145 0.12 11.72 10.97
N GLU A 146 -1.14 11.51 10.58
CA GLU A 146 -2.04 10.57 11.25
C GLU A 146 -1.54 9.12 11.15
N LEU A 147 -1.02 8.71 9.99
CA LEU A 147 -0.40 7.40 9.79
C LEU A 147 0.81 7.21 10.72
N LYS A 148 1.70 8.20 10.82
CA LYS A 148 2.84 8.17 11.75
C LYS A 148 2.38 8.07 13.21
N ALA A 149 1.30 8.74 13.58
CA ALA A 149 0.73 8.62 14.91
C ALA A 149 0.14 7.22 15.18
N LEU A 150 -0.39 6.53 14.17
CA LEU A 150 -0.79 5.11 14.27
C LEU A 150 0.44 4.22 14.47
N TRP A 151 1.52 4.43 13.72
CA TRP A 151 2.78 3.71 13.90
C TRP A 151 3.36 3.87 15.31
N ALA A 152 3.40 5.10 15.83
CA ALA A 152 3.92 5.39 17.17
C ALA A 152 3.15 4.67 18.29
N ARG A 153 1.88 4.33 18.05
CA ARG A 153 1.02 3.57 18.98
C ARG A 153 1.04 2.07 18.71
N GLY A 154 1.78 1.60 17.71
CA GLY A 154 1.81 0.19 17.31
C GLY A 154 0.47 -0.32 16.77
N TYR A 155 -0.35 0.56 16.17
CA TYR A 155 -1.64 0.17 15.62
C TYR A 155 -1.48 -0.65 14.33
N THR A 156 -2.05 -1.85 14.28
CA THR A 156 -1.97 -2.76 13.12
C THR A 156 -3.31 -3.00 12.44
N GLY A 157 -4.40 -2.52 13.02
CA GLY A 157 -5.77 -2.76 12.55
C GLY A 157 -6.72 -3.09 13.69
N ASP A 158 -8.02 -3.10 13.39
CA ASP A 158 -9.07 -3.47 14.34
C ASP A 158 -9.37 -4.99 14.30
N GLY A 159 -9.97 -5.51 15.37
CA GLY A 159 -10.52 -6.87 15.40
C GLY A 159 -9.49 -7.95 15.07
N PHE A 160 -9.75 -8.76 14.03
CA PHE A 160 -8.82 -9.81 13.58
C PHE A 160 -7.41 -9.27 13.25
N TRP A 161 -7.32 -8.01 12.80
CA TRP A 161 -6.06 -7.36 12.43
C TRP A 161 -5.33 -6.72 13.63
N SER A 162 -5.97 -6.74 14.82
CA SER A 162 -5.35 -6.27 16.07
C SER A 162 -4.51 -7.36 16.78
N GLY A 163 -4.72 -8.65 16.44
CA GLY A 163 -4.19 -9.78 17.20
C GLY A 163 -3.14 -10.61 16.45
N GLY A 164 -1.86 -10.42 16.76
CA GLY A 164 -0.76 -11.40 16.68
C GLY A 164 -0.45 -12.06 15.32
N ARG A 165 -1.37 -12.84 14.73
CA ARG A 165 -1.12 -13.67 13.54
C ARG A 165 -0.90 -12.88 12.26
N ALA A 166 -1.74 -11.87 11.99
CA ALA A 166 -1.49 -10.95 10.87
C ALA A 166 -0.17 -10.17 11.07
N LEU A 167 0.21 -9.96 12.34
CA LEU A 167 1.46 -9.33 12.77
C LEU A 167 2.67 -10.26 12.54
N GLU A 168 2.54 -11.57 12.71
CA GLU A 168 3.58 -12.56 12.39
C GLU A 168 3.85 -12.66 10.88
N ASP A 169 2.79 -12.72 10.07
CA ASP A 169 2.91 -12.72 8.61
C ASP A 169 3.48 -11.38 8.09
N LEU A 170 3.06 -10.25 8.69
CA LEU A 170 3.63 -8.93 8.40
C LEU A 170 5.07 -8.79 8.92
N ASN A 171 5.39 -9.36 10.08
CA ASN A 171 6.76 -9.38 10.60
C ASN A 171 7.67 -10.21 9.70
N THR A 172 7.16 -11.24 9.05
CA THR A 172 7.91 -11.98 8.01
C THR A 172 8.22 -11.07 6.82
N ILE A 173 7.28 -10.22 6.40
CA ILE A 173 7.51 -9.17 5.38
C ILE A 173 8.56 -8.15 5.85
N ILE A 174 8.42 -7.62 7.06
CA ILE A 174 9.29 -6.58 7.64
C ILE A 174 10.71 -7.12 7.91
N GLN A 175 10.84 -8.37 8.36
CA GLN A 175 12.14 -9.00 8.65
C GLN A 175 12.87 -9.46 7.39
N ALA A 176 12.16 -9.79 6.30
CA ALA A 176 12.77 -10.13 5.02
C ALA A 176 13.53 -8.95 4.36
N ASP A 177 13.21 -7.71 4.72
CA ASP A 177 13.85 -6.49 4.17
C ASP A 177 14.97 -5.92 5.07
N GLY A 178 15.12 -6.40 6.31
CA GLY A 178 16.22 -6.00 7.21
C GLY A 178 16.30 -4.50 7.55
N ARG A 179 15.33 -3.69 7.12
CA ARG A 179 15.30 -2.22 7.30
C ARG A 179 14.08 -1.81 8.10
N ARG A 180 14.31 -1.52 9.38
CA ARG A 180 13.34 -0.81 10.24
C ARG A 180 13.47 0.69 9.97
N GLY A 181 12.99 1.14 8.81
CA GLY A 181 13.16 2.53 8.36
C GLY A 181 11.84 3.27 8.34
N LEU A 182 11.57 4.11 9.36
CA LEU A 182 10.62 5.21 9.20
C LEU A 182 11.13 6.11 8.08
N VAL A 183 10.59 5.97 6.87
CA VAL A 183 10.94 6.86 5.75
C VAL A 183 10.37 8.24 6.04
N ARG A 184 11.23 9.27 6.00
CA ARG A 184 10.80 10.64 6.31
C ARG A 184 9.93 11.16 5.16
N SER A 185 9.02 12.09 5.46
CA SER A 185 8.03 12.55 4.47
C SER A 185 8.66 13.26 3.26
N ASP A 186 9.85 13.84 3.47
CA ASP A 186 10.75 14.46 2.51
C ASP A 186 11.44 13.43 1.61
N GLU A 187 11.90 12.29 2.16
CA GLU A 187 12.49 11.20 1.35
C GLU A 187 11.50 10.54 0.39
N LEU A 188 10.19 10.63 0.68
CA LEU A 188 9.11 10.21 -0.20
C LEU A 188 8.78 11.23 -1.29
N ALA A 189 9.10 12.51 -1.09
CA ALA A 189 8.76 13.56 -2.06
C ALA A 189 9.60 13.45 -3.34
N ASP A 190 10.80 12.88 -3.24
CA ASP A 190 11.73 12.68 -4.37
C ASP A 190 11.52 11.33 -5.09
N LEU A 191 10.68 10.45 -4.56
CA LEU A 191 10.33 9.18 -5.21
C LEU A 191 9.24 9.42 -6.27
N PRO A 192 9.24 8.67 -7.38
CA PRO A 192 8.16 8.70 -8.35
C PRO A 192 6.91 8.05 -7.74
N LEU A 193 6.19 8.81 -6.89
CA LEU A 193 5.02 8.31 -6.15
C LEU A 193 3.89 7.98 -7.12
N CYS A 194 3.60 8.89 -8.05
CA CYS A 194 2.59 8.70 -9.10
C CYS A 194 3.18 9.02 -10.48
N GLY A 195 2.61 8.41 -11.53
CA GLY A 195 2.93 8.77 -12.92
C GLY A 195 2.05 9.95 -13.31
N GLU A 196 2.62 10.96 -13.98
CA GLU A 196 1.82 12.09 -14.46
C GLU A 196 0.74 11.59 -15.44
N ASP A 197 -0.51 11.99 -15.19
CA ASP A 197 -1.67 11.72 -16.07
C ASP A 197 -1.57 12.50 -17.41
#